data_AF-A0A0B7MGK0-F1
#
_entry.id   AF-A0A0B7MGK0-F1
#
_cell.length_a   1.000
_cell.length_b   1.000
_cell.length_c   1.000
_cell.angle_alpha   90.00
_cell.angle_beta   90.00
_cell.angle_gamma   90.00
#
_symmetry.space_group_name_H-M   'P 1'
#
loop_
_entity.id
_entity.type
_entity.pdbx_description
1 polymer ?
#
loop_
_entity_poly.entity_id
_entity_poly.type
_entity_poly.pdbx_seq_one_letter_code
_entity_poly.pdbx_strand_id
1 'polypeptide(L)'
;MKLPDSFKRLFRNYNFRKIDTDKHEKMIIKTTLVLGTWEQILWLFEFYGKGKIGDVFREDINGLRELPEPVVNLWGLLFLDEQQNVDAMERQEAESKLKKWSCRRRVPVDF
;
A
#
# COMPACT_ATOMS: atom_id res chain seq x y z
N MET A 1 1.46 1.88 21.14
CA MET A 1 0.50 0.88 21.69
C MET A 1 0.79 -0.49 21.08
N LYS A 2 0.20 -1.60 21.57
CA LYS A 2 0.30 -2.91 20.90
C LYS A 2 -0.83 -3.08 19.88
N LEU A 3 -0.51 -3.68 18.73
CA LEU A 3 -1.45 -3.94 17.66
C LEU A 3 -2.44 -5.08 18.05
N PRO A 4 -3.75 -4.99 17.72
CA PRO A 4 -4.72 -6.02 18.06
C PRO A 4 -4.41 -7.37 17.42
N ASP A 5 -4.68 -8.48 18.13
CA ASP A 5 -4.35 -9.84 17.68
C ASP A 5 -5.01 -10.23 16.34
N SER A 6 -6.11 -9.57 15.96
CA SER A 6 -6.74 -9.76 14.64
C SER A 6 -5.76 -9.50 13.50
N PHE A 7 -4.80 -8.59 13.66
CA PHE A 7 -3.79 -8.23 12.65
C PHE A 7 -2.68 -9.28 12.49
N LYS A 8 -2.58 -10.26 13.39
CA LYS A 8 -1.51 -11.27 13.37
C LYS A 8 -1.41 -12.02 12.04
N ARG A 9 -2.53 -12.19 11.33
CA ARG A 9 -2.56 -12.83 10.01
C ARG A 9 -1.90 -11.98 8.91
N LEU A 10 -1.93 -10.65 9.02
CA LEU A 10 -1.32 -9.75 8.05
C LEU A 10 0.21 -9.73 8.18
N PHE A 11 0.71 -9.90 9.40
CA PHE A 11 2.14 -9.80 9.71
C PHE A 11 2.79 -11.16 10.02
N ARG A 12 2.36 -12.23 9.33
CA ARG A 12 2.89 -13.60 9.56
C ARG A 12 4.40 -13.71 9.39
N ASN A 13 4.98 -12.88 8.53
CA ASN A 13 6.41 -12.86 8.24
C ASN A 13 7.22 -12.01 9.25
N TYR A 14 6.56 -11.36 10.21
CA TYR A 14 7.18 -10.48 11.20
C TYR A 14 6.99 -11.03 12.61
N ASN A 15 7.87 -10.60 13.52
CA ASN A 15 7.65 -10.84 14.94
C ASN A 15 6.55 -9.90 15.45
N PHE A 16 5.30 -10.37 15.42
CA PHE A 16 4.11 -9.59 15.79
C PHE A 16 4.23 -8.88 17.16
N ARG A 17 4.89 -9.51 18.13
CA ARG A 17 5.06 -8.94 19.48
C ARG A 17 5.97 -7.71 19.53
N LYS A 18 6.81 -7.52 18.51
CA LYS A 18 7.72 -6.38 18.38
C LYS A 18 7.13 -5.24 17.55
N ILE A 19 5.95 -5.44 16.94
CA ILE A 19 5.29 -4.41 16.14
C ILE A 19 4.65 -3.40 17.10
N ASP A 20 5.27 -2.23 17.17
CA ASP A 20 4.73 -1.02 17.78
C ASP A 20 3.91 -0.19 16.78
N THR A 21 2.73 0.26 17.20
CA THR A 21 1.79 1.02 16.35
C THR A 21 2.36 2.34 15.85
N ASP A 22 3.20 2.99 16.66
CA ASP A 22 3.64 4.36 16.38
C ASP A 22 4.94 4.31 15.55
N LYS A 23 5.86 3.41 15.91
CA LYS A 23 7.12 3.23 15.19
C LYS A 23 6.98 2.58 13.82
N HIS A 24 5.97 1.73 13.64
CA HIS A 24 5.78 0.97 12.40
C HIS A 24 4.50 1.37 11.65
N GLU A 25 4.01 2.58 11.87
CA GLU A 25 2.76 3.09 11.32
C GLU A 25 2.65 2.91 9.80
N LYS A 26 3.70 3.27 9.02
CA LYS A 26 3.67 3.23 7.56
C LYS A 26 3.48 1.80 7.06
N MET A 27 4.23 0.87 7.64
CA MET A 27 4.11 -0.56 7.32
C MET A 27 2.72 -1.08 7.70
N ILE A 28 2.20 -0.71 8.87
CA ILE A 28 0.89 -1.17 9.34
C ILE A 28 -0.21 -0.67 8.41
N ILE A 29 -0.21 0.63 8.11
CA ILE A 29 -1.19 1.27 7.22
C ILE A 29 -1.15 0.62 5.85
N LYS A 30 0.01 0.59 5.17
CA LYS A 30 0.13 0.01 3.83
C LYS A 30 -0.31 -1.45 3.80
N THR A 31 0.17 -2.27 4.74
CA THR A 31 -0.19 -3.71 4.77
C THR A 31 -1.70 -3.90 4.98
N THR A 32 -2.32 -3.09 5.83
CA THR A 32 -3.76 -3.16 6.10
C THR A 32 -4.59 -2.67 4.90
N LEU A 33 -4.16 -1.62 4.20
CA LEU A 33 -4.83 -1.16 2.98
C LEU A 33 -4.80 -2.20 1.85
N VAL A 34 -3.76 -3.04 1.81
CA VAL A 34 -3.60 -4.09 0.78
C VAL A 34 -4.35 -5.37 1.14
N LEU A 35 -4.24 -5.83 2.38
CA LEU A 35 -4.64 -7.20 2.78
C LEU A 35 -5.68 -7.24 3.91
N GLY A 36 -6.03 -6.09 4.49
CA GLY A 36 -6.88 -6.01 5.67
C GLY A 36 -8.33 -6.44 5.40
N THR A 37 -8.97 -7.03 6.41
CA THR A 37 -10.42 -7.20 6.43
C THR A 37 -11.11 -5.86 6.69
N TRP A 38 -12.43 -5.80 6.44
CA TRP A 38 -13.20 -4.58 6.67
C TRP A 38 -13.10 -4.09 8.12
N GLU A 39 -13.14 -4.99 9.11
CA GLU A 39 -13.01 -4.65 10.52
C GLU A 39 -11.64 -4.07 10.85
N GLN A 40 -10.58 -4.58 10.21
CA GLN A 40 -9.22 -4.07 10.38
C GLN A 40 -9.06 -2.70 9.72
N ILE A 41 -9.72 -2.47 8.58
CA ILE A 41 -9.78 -1.17 7.93
C ILE A 41 -10.50 -0.16 8.85
N LEU A 42 -11.67 -0.51 9.38
CA LEU A 42 -12.39 0.38 10.32
C LEU A 42 -11.52 0.74 11.52
N TRP A 43 -10.87 -0.26 12.14
CA TRP A 43 -9.94 -0.02 13.23
C TRP A 43 -8.80 0.90 12.82
N LEU A 44 -8.25 0.72 11.61
CA LEU A 44 -7.17 1.57 11.09
C LEU A 44 -7.61 3.04 11.03
N PHE A 45 -8.81 3.29 10.51
CA PHE A 45 -9.39 4.63 10.40
C PHE A 45 -9.72 5.25 11.76
N GLU A 46 -10.22 4.46 12.71
CA GLU A 46 -10.48 4.92 14.08
C GLU A 46 -9.19 5.26 14.83
N PHE A 47 -8.15 4.43 14.66
CA PHE A 47 -6.91 4.56 15.44
C PHE A 47 -5.95 5.63 14.88
N TYR A 48 -5.66 5.60 13.57
CA TYR A 48 -4.72 6.56 12.96
C TYR A 48 -5.41 7.81 12.41
N GLY A 49 -6.71 7.74 12.13
CA GLY A 49 -7.45 8.81 11.49
C GLY A 49 -7.25 8.89 9.97
N LYS A 50 -8.26 9.41 9.27
CA LYS A 50 -8.25 9.57 7.81
C LYS A 50 -7.05 10.40 7.31
N GLY A 51 -6.71 11.49 7.99
CA GLY A 51 -5.63 12.39 7.58
C GLY A 51 -4.28 11.66 7.49
N LYS A 52 -3.88 10.98 8.57
CA LYS A 52 -2.60 10.28 8.63
C LYS A 52 -2.50 9.13 7.62
N ILE A 53 -3.58 8.39 7.44
CA ILE A 53 -3.65 7.32 6.41
C ILE A 53 -3.45 7.92 5.01
N GLY A 54 -4.12 9.04 4.74
CA GLY A 54 -3.99 9.76 3.47
C GLY A 54 -2.57 10.28 3.24
N ASP A 55 -1.91 10.79 4.27
CA ASP A 55 -0.52 11.26 4.16
C ASP A 55 0.43 10.10 3.82
N VAL A 56 0.31 8.96 4.52
CA VAL A 56 1.11 7.75 4.20
C VAL A 56 0.83 7.23 2.79
N PHE A 57 -0.43 7.27 2.35
CA PHE A 57 -0.81 6.88 1.00
C PHE A 57 -0.19 7.81 -0.05
N ARG A 58 -0.29 9.13 0.13
CA ARG A 58 0.28 10.14 -0.77
C ARG A 58 1.81 10.08 -0.79
N GLU A 59 2.45 9.83 0.35
CA GLU A 59 3.89 9.61 0.41
C GLU A 59 4.32 8.37 -0.39
N ASP A 60 3.54 7.29 -0.35
CA ASP A 60 3.86 6.06 -1.07
C ASP A 60 3.81 6.24 -2.59
N ILE A 61 2.72 6.82 -3.11
CA ILE A 61 2.54 7.01 -4.57
C ILE A 61 3.58 7.97 -5.17
N ASN A 62 4.03 8.94 -4.39
CA ASN A 62 5.05 9.90 -4.78
C ASN A 62 6.48 9.38 -4.50
N GLY A 63 6.61 8.33 -3.69
CA GLY A 63 7.87 7.73 -3.28
C GLY A 63 8.15 6.39 -3.96
N LEU A 64 8.39 5.36 -3.14
CA LEU A 64 8.82 4.03 -3.59
C LEU A 64 7.70 3.19 -4.23
N ARG A 65 6.43 3.62 -4.13
CA ARG A 65 5.27 2.96 -4.74
C ARG A 65 5.18 1.48 -4.38
N GLU A 66 5.12 1.21 -3.09
CA GLU A 66 5.00 -0.16 -2.57
C GLU A 66 3.58 -0.72 -2.73
N LEU A 67 2.58 0.15 -2.86
CA LEU A 67 1.19 -0.25 -3.01
C LEU A 67 0.88 -0.79 -4.41
N PRO A 68 0.21 -1.95 -4.53
CA PRO A 68 -0.25 -2.48 -5.81
C PRO A 68 -1.27 -1.54 -6.48
N GLU A 69 -1.28 -1.53 -7.81
CA GLU A 69 -2.19 -0.69 -8.62
C GLU A 69 -3.68 -0.80 -8.22
N PRO A 70 -4.27 -1.99 -8.00
CA PRO A 70 -5.68 -2.06 -7.59
C PRO A 70 -5.97 -1.36 -6.26
N VAL A 71 -4.98 -1.39 -5.36
CA VAL A 71 -5.06 -0.76 -4.04
C VAL A 71 -4.94 0.75 -4.19
N VAL A 72 -4.02 1.23 -5.04
CA VAL A 72 -3.93 2.65 -5.39
C VAL A 72 -5.23 3.16 -6.01
N ASN A 73 -5.83 2.42 -6.93
CA ASN A 73 -7.07 2.83 -7.59
C ASN A 73 -8.24 2.90 -6.60
N LEU A 74 -8.36 1.93 -5.70
CA LEU A 74 -9.41 1.93 -4.68
C LEU A 74 -9.27 3.12 -3.71
N TRP A 75 -8.09 3.26 -3.10
CA TRP A 75 -7.87 4.26 -2.06
C TRP A 75 -7.64 5.66 -2.63
N GLY A 76 -7.24 5.76 -3.90
CA GLY A 76 -7.13 7.01 -4.65
C GLY A 76 -8.44 7.79 -4.66
N LEU A 77 -9.59 7.09 -4.73
CA LEU A 77 -10.92 7.69 -4.64
C LEU A 77 -11.16 8.47 -3.34
N LEU A 78 -10.43 8.13 -2.27
CA LEU A 78 -10.63 8.73 -0.94
C LEU A 78 -9.56 9.77 -0.57
N PHE A 79 -8.36 9.68 -1.15
CA PHE A 79 -7.18 10.43 -0.70
C PHE A 79 -6.55 11.33 -1.74
N LEU A 80 -6.92 11.19 -3.02
CA LEU A 80 -6.43 12.02 -4.11
C LEU A 80 -7.48 13.00 -4.57
N ASP A 81 -7.01 14.20 -4.92
CA ASP A 81 -7.81 15.15 -5.67
C ASP A 81 -7.93 14.70 -7.13
N GLU A 82 -8.92 15.24 -7.86
CA GLU A 82 -9.19 14.86 -9.25
C GLU A 82 -7.93 14.95 -10.14
N GLN A 83 -7.16 16.03 -10.00
CA GLN A 83 -5.90 16.19 -10.74
C GLN A 83 -4.85 15.14 -10.34
N GLN A 84 -4.70 14.85 -9.06
CA GLN A 84 -3.73 13.86 -8.57
C GLN A 84 -4.10 12.45 -9.04
N ASN A 85 -5.40 12.17 -9.17
CA ASN A 85 -5.89 10.89 -9.66
C ASN A 85 -5.62 10.72 -11.16
N VAL A 86 -5.89 11.76 -11.96
CA VAL A 86 -5.57 11.77 -13.40
C VAL A 86 -4.07 11.57 -13.62
N ASP A 87 -3.24 12.33 -12.91
CA ASP A 87 -1.78 12.19 -12.96
C ASP A 87 -1.32 10.76 -12.60
N ALA A 88 -1.92 10.14 -11.59
CA ALA A 88 -1.59 8.77 -11.18
C ALA A 88 -2.00 7.75 -12.25
N MET A 89 -3.20 7.90 -12.83
CA MET A 89 -3.70 7.04 -13.90
C MET A 89 -2.85 7.15 -15.18
N GLU A 90 -2.51 8.37 -15.61
CA GLU A 90 -1.66 8.59 -16.80
C GLU A 90 -0.27 7.96 -16.64
N ARG A 91 0.32 8.08 -15.45
CA ARG A 91 1.64 7.49 -15.14
C ARG A 91 1.58 5.97 -15.13
N GLN A 92 0.53 5.38 -14.55
CA GLN A 92 0.31 3.93 -14.60
C GLN A 92 0.09 3.44 -16.04
N GLU A 93 -0.68 4.17 -16.84
CA GLU A 93 -0.92 3.82 -18.24
C GLU A 93 0.40 3.83 -19.05
N ALA A 94 1.25 4.84 -18.84
CA ALA A 94 2.57 4.91 -19.45
C ALA A 94 3.45 3.71 -19.04
N GLU A 95 3.47 3.33 -17.77
CA GLU A 95 4.22 2.17 -17.27
C GLU A 95 3.69 0.84 -17.82
N SER A 96 2.37 0.68 -17.92
CA SER A 96 1.74 -0.51 -18.52
C SER A 96 2.12 -0.67 -19.99
N LYS A 97 2.15 0.45 -20.74
CA LYS A 97 2.62 0.51 -22.12
C LYS A 97 4.08 0.08 -22.19
N LEU A 98 4.94 0.58 -21.30
CA LEU A 98 6.36 0.16 -21.25
C LEU A 98 6.51 -1.34 -20.91
N LYS A 99 5.76 -1.86 -19.93
CA LYS A 99 5.75 -3.30 -19.58
C LYS A 99 5.34 -4.19 -20.75
N LYS A 100 4.40 -3.75 -21.60
CA LYS A 100 4.01 -4.48 -22.83
C LYS A 100 5.22 -4.78 -23.73
N TRP A 101 6.21 -3.89 -23.75
CA TRP A 101 7.45 -4.00 -24.54
C TRP A 101 8.64 -4.56 -23.75
N SER A 102 8.45 -4.94 -22.48
CA SER A 102 9.53 -5.57 -21.70
C SER A 102 9.90 -6.93 -22.32
N CYS A 103 11.20 -7.11 -22.58
CA CYS A 103 11.70 -8.30 -23.23
C CYS A 103 11.43 -9.53 -22.34
N ARG A 104 10.56 -10.45 -22.78
CA ARG A 104 10.27 -11.71 -22.05
C ARG A 104 11.35 -12.79 -22.21
N ARG A 105 12.52 -12.46 -22.78
CA ARG A 105 13.61 -13.41 -22.91
C ARG A 105 14.18 -13.68 -21.52
N ARG A 106 13.87 -14.85 -20.95
CA ARG A 106 14.65 -15.41 -19.84
C ARG A 106 16.04 -15.69 -20.41
N VAL A 107 17.05 -14.98 -19.94
CA VAL A 107 18.43 -15.40 -20.17
C VAL A 107 18.58 -16.73 -19.41
N PRO A 108 18.98 -17.83 -20.05
CA PRO A 108 19.30 -19.05 -19.33
C PRO A 108 20.37 -18.69 -18.30
N VAL A 109 20.08 -18.92 -17.03
CA VAL A 109 21.11 -18.85 -15.99
C VAL A 109 21.82 -20.19 -16.11
N ASP A 110 22.91 -20.24 -16.87
CA ASP A 110 23.79 -21.40 -16.91
C ASP A 110 24.43 -21.51 -15.51
N PHE A 111 24.16 -22.62 -14.82
CA PHE A 111 24.75 -23.00 -13.54
C PHE A 111 25.96 -23.92 -13.77
#